data_AF-A0A9N9SR13-F1
#
_entry.id   AF-A0A9N9SR13-F1
#
_cell.length_a   1.000
_cell.length_b   1.000
_cell.length_c   1.000
_cell.angle_alpha   90.00
_cell.angle_beta   90.00
_cell.angle_gamma   90.00
#
_symmetry.space_group_name_H-M   'P 1'
#
loop_
_entity.id
_entity.type
_entity.pdbx_description
1 polymer ?
#
loop_
_entity_poly.entity_id
_entity_poly.type
_entity_poly.pdbx_seq_one_letter_code
_entity_poly.pdbx_strand_id
1 'polypeptide(L)'
;MGAPCANTCSLKCATKIAKEDRDLFLNEFWKLKDHTRKWDFIARHVRQVAKKQVTITAEQRSRRNYFYSRNEKERVCKTMFLETLNVSETWITTALRKLKDGGSLEEDKRGKHTNRPHKLSPELIDNVKNHINQFPVVPSQYTRKNTMKMYPEEGLTIQKMYPDCTTSIAKKIRLL
;
A
#
# COMPACT_ATOMS: atom_id res chain seq x y z
N MET A 1 -17.86 -11.47 6.03
CA MET A 1 -17.35 -12.82 5.70
C MET A 1 -18.20 -13.39 4.58
N GLY A 2 -17.60 -14.04 3.58
CA GLY A 2 -18.32 -14.69 2.48
C GLY A 2 -18.86 -16.07 2.84
N ALA A 3 -19.71 -16.63 1.98
CA ALA A 3 -20.24 -17.99 2.17
C ALA A 3 -19.10 -19.04 2.18
N PRO A 4 -19.20 -20.12 2.98
CA PRO A 4 -18.23 -21.21 2.90
C PRO A 4 -18.28 -21.85 1.51
N CYS A 5 -17.24 -22.62 1.15
CA CYS A 5 -17.29 -23.41 -0.07
C CYS A 5 -18.48 -24.40 -0.03
N ALA A 6 -19.01 -24.75 -1.20
CA ALA A 6 -20.13 -25.68 -1.32
C ALA A 6 -19.90 -27.02 -0.60
N ASN A 7 -20.98 -27.66 -0.15
CA ASN A 7 -20.96 -28.95 0.56
C ASN A 7 -20.38 -30.10 -0.29
N THR A 8 -20.29 -29.92 -1.62
CA THR A 8 -19.64 -30.85 -2.56
C THR A 8 -18.12 -30.74 -2.56
N CYS A 9 -17.53 -29.93 -1.68
CA CYS A 9 -16.10 -29.77 -1.57
C CYS A 9 -15.40 -31.09 -1.19
N SER A 10 -14.52 -31.58 -2.07
CA SER A 10 -13.73 -32.81 -1.86
C SER A 10 -12.88 -32.78 -0.59
N LEU A 11 -12.46 -31.59 -0.16
CA LEU A 11 -11.67 -31.39 1.05
C LEU A 11 -12.50 -31.30 2.34
N LYS A 12 -13.84 -31.34 2.22
CA LYS A 12 -14.81 -31.21 3.33
C LYS A 12 -14.51 -30.01 4.23
N CYS A 13 -14.19 -28.85 3.64
CA CYS A 13 -13.70 -27.70 4.42
C CYS A 13 -14.71 -27.19 5.45
N ALA A 14 -16.02 -27.33 5.19
CA ALA A 14 -17.07 -26.91 6.11
C ALA A 14 -17.10 -27.71 7.42
N THR A 15 -16.61 -28.95 7.44
CA THR A 15 -16.51 -29.75 8.67
C THR A 15 -15.21 -29.52 9.41
N LYS A 16 -14.20 -28.99 8.73
CA LYS A 16 -12.85 -28.75 9.27
C LYS A 16 -12.77 -27.39 9.96
N ILE A 17 -13.27 -26.36 9.28
CA ILE A 17 -13.23 -24.99 9.79
C ILE A 17 -14.64 -24.54 10.13
N ALA A 18 -14.88 -24.42 11.44
CA ALA A 18 -16.13 -23.91 11.98
C ALA A 18 -16.28 -22.41 11.68
N LYS A 19 -17.50 -21.90 11.78
CA LYS A 19 -17.79 -20.49 11.46
C LYS A 19 -17.01 -19.54 12.38
N GLU A 20 -16.90 -19.89 13.65
CA GLU A 20 -16.19 -19.14 14.68
C GLU A 20 -14.71 -18.98 14.32
N ASP A 21 -14.08 -20.03 13.80
CA ASP A 21 -12.69 -19.99 13.36
C ASP A 21 -12.51 -19.08 12.14
N ARG A 22 -13.46 -19.11 11.21
CA ARG A 22 -13.44 -18.22 10.05
C ARG A 22 -13.52 -16.75 10.48
N ASP A 23 -14.37 -16.44 11.45
CA ASP A 23 -14.50 -15.10 12.02
C ASP A 23 -13.21 -14.69 12.75
N LEU A 24 -12.55 -15.60 13.47
CA LEU A 24 -11.25 -15.36 14.10
C LEU A 24 -10.17 -15.01 13.05
N PHE A 25 -10.01 -15.82 12.01
CA PHE A 25 -9.02 -15.56 10.96
C PHE A 25 -9.30 -14.26 10.19
N LEU A 26 -10.58 -13.97 9.93
CA LEU A 26 -10.99 -12.71 9.31
C LEU A 26 -10.60 -11.52 10.19
N ASN A 27 -10.93 -11.58 11.47
CA ASN A 27 -10.65 -10.50 12.42
C ASN A 27 -9.13 -10.31 12.60
N GLU A 28 -8.37 -11.39 12.74
CA GLU A 28 -6.90 -11.32 12.83
C GLU A 28 -6.30 -10.67 11.58
N PHE A 29 -6.75 -11.08 10.39
CA PHE A 29 -6.26 -10.56 9.13
C PHE A 29 -6.57 -9.07 8.92
N TRP A 30 -7.80 -8.64 9.23
CA TRP A 30 -8.22 -7.25 9.03
C TRP A 30 -7.79 -6.31 10.16
N LYS A 31 -7.44 -6.83 11.34
CA LYS A 31 -6.79 -6.08 12.41
C LYS A 31 -5.38 -5.59 12.02
N LEU A 32 -4.71 -6.30 11.11
CA LEU A 32 -3.43 -5.85 10.54
C LEU A 32 -3.65 -4.59 9.69
N LYS A 33 -2.96 -3.50 10.02
CA LYS A 33 -3.05 -2.24 9.25
C LYS A 33 -2.19 -2.28 7.98
N ASP A 34 -0.99 -2.83 8.07
CA ASP A 34 0.01 -2.77 6.99
C ASP A 34 -0.24 -3.83 5.91
N HIS A 35 -0.21 -3.43 4.64
CA HIS A 35 -0.34 -4.36 3.51
C HIS A 35 0.74 -5.43 3.50
N THR A 36 1.99 -5.08 3.87
CA THR A 36 3.08 -6.04 3.97
C THR A 36 2.79 -7.14 4.99
N ARG A 37 2.21 -6.80 6.16
CA ARG A 37 1.81 -7.79 7.17
C ARG A 37 0.66 -8.67 6.68
N LYS A 38 -0.28 -8.12 5.92
CA LYS A 38 -1.34 -8.92 5.28
C LYS A 38 -0.79 -9.89 4.23
N TRP A 39 0.18 -9.47 3.42
CA TRP A 39 0.86 -10.36 2.49
C TRP A 39 1.63 -11.46 3.21
N ASP A 40 2.26 -11.13 4.34
CA ASP A 40 2.95 -12.10 5.20
C ASP A 40 2.00 -13.14 5.77
N PHE A 41 0.86 -12.69 6.29
CA PHE A 41 -0.19 -13.60 6.73
C PHE A 41 -0.60 -14.56 5.62
N ILE A 42 -0.82 -14.07 4.39
CA ILE A 42 -1.18 -14.92 3.25
C ILE A 42 -0.03 -15.86 2.88
N ALA A 43 1.21 -15.37 2.82
CA ALA A 43 2.38 -16.18 2.46
C ALA A 43 2.62 -17.34 3.44
N ARG A 44 2.37 -17.12 4.74
CA ARG A 44 2.45 -18.17 5.77
C ARG A 44 1.37 -19.26 5.62
N HIS A 45 0.23 -18.90 5.07
CA HIS A 45 -0.93 -19.79 4.90
C HIS A 45 -1.07 -20.38 3.50
N VAL A 46 -0.21 -20.00 2.54
CA VAL A 46 -0.25 -20.48 1.15
C VAL A 46 1.09 -21.08 0.76
N ARG A 47 1.09 -22.37 0.38
CA ARG A 47 2.28 -23.05 -0.15
C ARG A 47 2.17 -23.23 -1.65
N GLN A 48 3.14 -22.68 -2.38
CA GLN A 48 3.33 -22.94 -3.79
C GLN A 48 4.13 -24.24 -3.99
N VAL A 49 3.58 -25.17 -4.76
CA VAL A 49 4.19 -26.47 -5.07
C VAL A 49 4.52 -26.51 -6.55
N ALA A 50 5.79 -26.70 -6.87
CA ALA A 50 6.26 -26.90 -8.25
C ALA A 50 5.66 -28.19 -8.82
N LYS A 51 5.34 -28.19 -10.12
CA LYS A 51 4.93 -29.42 -10.81
C LYS A 51 6.15 -30.35 -10.96
N LYS A 52 5.96 -31.64 -10.67
CA LYS A 52 7.02 -32.66 -10.81
C LYS A 52 7.39 -32.98 -12.27
N GLN A 53 6.49 -32.73 -13.22
CA GLN A 53 6.71 -32.96 -14.65
C GLN A 53 6.23 -31.75 -15.44
N VAL A 54 7.02 -31.37 -16.45
CA VAL A 54 6.80 -30.20 -17.32
C VAL A 54 7.00 -30.67 -18.76
N THR A 55 6.02 -30.40 -19.62
CA THR A 55 6.18 -30.51 -21.07
C THR A 55 6.85 -29.23 -21.56
N ILE A 56 7.79 -29.34 -22.52
CA ILE A 56 8.72 -28.27 -22.98
C ILE A 56 8.02 -26.93 -23.31
N THR A 57 6.72 -26.96 -23.65
CA THR A 57 5.92 -25.82 -24.11
C THR A 57 4.98 -25.19 -23.05
N ALA A 58 4.86 -25.77 -21.86
CA ALA A 58 3.91 -25.27 -20.86
C ALA A 58 4.55 -24.30 -19.87
N GLU A 59 4.04 -23.07 -19.80
CA GLU A 59 4.33 -22.13 -18.71
C GLU A 59 4.22 -22.84 -17.36
N GLN A 60 5.21 -22.63 -16.49
CA GLN A 60 5.30 -23.24 -15.16
C GLN A 60 4.17 -22.76 -14.23
N ARG A 61 2.93 -23.23 -14.44
CA ARG A 61 1.83 -22.99 -13.50
C ARG A 61 1.97 -23.93 -12.32
N SER A 62 2.55 -23.43 -11.25
CA SER A 62 2.63 -24.09 -9.95
C SER A 62 1.23 -24.32 -9.35
N ARG A 63 1.08 -25.38 -8.55
CA ARG A 63 -0.14 -25.62 -7.79
C ARG A 63 -0.04 -24.87 -6.46
N ARG A 64 -1.14 -24.26 -6.00
CA ARG A 64 -1.21 -23.58 -4.70
C ARG A 64 -2.04 -24.41 -3.73
N ASN A 65 -1.50 -24.62 -2.54
CA ASN A 65 -2.20 -25.24 -1.42
C ASN A 65 -2.46 -24.19 -0.34
N TYR A 66 -3.70 -24.17 0.16
CA TYR A 66 -4.17 -23.22 1.16
C TYR A 66 -4.34 -23.92 2.50
N PHE A 67 -3.94 -23.27 3.58
CA PHE A 67 -3.96 -23.82 4.92
C PHE A 67 -4.49 -22.81 5.92
N TYR A 68 -5.10 -23.31 6.98
CA TYR A 68 -5.32 -22.57 8.23
C TYR A 68 -4.69 -23.36 9.37
N SER A 69 -4.08 -22.65 10.33
CA SER A 69 -3.41 -23.29 11.47
C SER A 69 -4.15 -22.87 12.75
N ARG A 70 -4.91 -23.78 13.35
CA ARG A 70 -5.51 -23.59 14.68
C ARG A 70 -4.69 -24.34 15.73
N ASN A 71 -4.57 -25.66 15.53
CA ASN A 71 -3.69 -26.56 16.29
C ASN A 71 -2.73 -27.29 15.33
N GLU A 72 -3.29 -27.85 14.26
CA GLU A 72 -2.55 -28.43 13.14
C GLU A 72 -2.84 -27.65 11.84
N LYS A 73 -1.98 -27.83 10.84
CA LYS A 73 -2.14 -27.22 9.52
C LYS A 73 -3.21 -27.96 8.72
N GLU A 74 -4.43 -27.41 8.70
CA GLU A 74 -5.52 -27.97 7.94
C GLU A 74 -5.56 -27.42 6.52
N ARG A 75 -5.53 -28.33 5.53
CA ARG A 75 -5.64 -27.96 4.12
C ARG A 75 -7.10 -27.65 3.75
N VAL A 76 -7.29 -26.48 3.15
CA VAL A 76 -8.59 -26.02 2.62
C VAL A 76 -8.55 -25.78 1.11
N CYS A 77 -9.74 -25.68 0.51
CA CYS A 77 -9.88 -25.30 -0.88
C CYS A 77 -9.67 -23.78 -1.06
N LYS A 78 -9.40 -23.37 -2.31
CA LYS A 78 -9.22 -21.95 -2.67
C LYS A 78 -10.42 -21.10 -2.27
N THR A 79 -11.64 -21.56 -2.57
CA THR A 79 -12.87 -20.83 -2.29
C THR A 79 -13.02 -20.56 -0.79
N MET A 80 -12.85 -21.59 0.04
CA MET A 80 -12.94 -21.42 1.50
C MET A 80 -11.93 -20.38 2.00
N PHE A 81 -10.70 -20.40 1.52
CA PHE A 81 -9.67 -19.45 1.92
C PHE A 81 -10.01 -17.99 1.53
N LEU A 82 -10.43 -17.78 0.28
CA LEU A 82 -10.78 -16.45 -0.24
C LEU A 82 -12.00 -15.87 0.48
N GLU A 83 -13.06 -16.66 0.64
CA GLU A 83 -14.33 -16.22 1.25
C GLU A 83 -14.18 -15.97 2.75
N THR A 84 -13.31 -16.74 3.42
CA THR A 84 -13.00 -16.54 4.85
C THR A 84 -12.28 -15.23 5.09
N LEU A 85 -11.27 -14.90 4.28
CA LEU A 85 -10.54 -13.62 4.42
C LEU A 85 -11.24 -12.45 3.73
N ASN A 86 -12.26 -12.71 2.91
CA ASN A 86 -12.94 -11.75 2.05
C ASN A 86 -11.97 -11.00 1.12
N VAL A 87 -11.10 -11.76 0.44
CA VAL A 87 -10.10 -11.23 -0.49
C VAL A 87 -10.22 -11.90 -1.84
N SER A 88 -9.70 -11.25 -2.88
CA SER A 88 -9.62 -11.80 -4.23
C SER A 88 -8.31 -12.54 -4.47
N GLU A 89 -8.25 -13.35 -5.52
CA GLU A 89 -7.04 -14.11 -5.89
C GLU A 89 -5.82 -13.23 -6.16
N THR A 90 -6.02 -11.97 -6.56
CA THR A 90 -4.93 -11.02 -6.81
C THR A 90 -4.11 -10.75 -5.56
N TRP A 91 -4.71 -10.84 -4.36
CA TRP A 91 -3.98 -10.72 -3.09
C TRP A 91 -2.99 -11.86 -2.90
N ILE A 92 -3.41 -13.10 -3.18
CA ILE A 92 -2.53 -14.27 -3.09
C ILE A 92 -1.41 -14.18 -4.11
N THR A 93 -1.74 -13.88 -5.36
CA THR A 93 -0.73 -13.76 -6.42
C THR A 93 0.27 -12.64 -6.11
N THR A 94 -0.19 -11.53 -5.55
CA THR A 94 0.69 -10.42 -5.16
C THR A 94 1.56 -10.77 -3.97
N ALA A 95 1.00 -11.42 -2.94
CA ALA A 95 1.75 -11.86 -1.76
C ALA A 95 2.88 -12.83 -2.15
N LEU A 96 2.55 -13.85 -2.97
CA LEU A 96 3.55 -14.82 -3.45
C LEU A 96 4.60 -14.18 -4.37
N ARG A 97 4.20 -13.25 -5.25
CA ARG A 97 5.16 -12.53 -6.12
C ARG A 97 6.12 -11.63 -5.32
N LYS A 98 5.65 -11.06 -4.22
CA LYS A 98 6.44 -10.18 -3.35
C LYS A 98 7.30 -10.93 -2.34
N LEU A 99 7.09 -12.24 -2.20
CA LEU A 99 7.88 -13.09 -1.34
C LEU A 99 9.20 -13.42 -2.06
N LYS A 100 10.32 -12.97 -1.51
CA LYS A 100 11.64 -13.27 -2.06
C LYS A 100 12.14 -14.65 -1.60
N ASP A 101 13.08 -15.20 -2.34
CA ASP A 101 13.83 -16.41 -1.97
C ASP A 101 14.62 -16.12 -0.68
N GLY A 102 14.06 -16.51 0.47
CA GLY A 102 14.56 -16.13 1.79
C GLY A 102 13.45 -15.73 2.78
N GLY A 103 12.20 -15.65 2.34
CA GLY A 103 11.05 -15.39 3.22
C GLY A 103 10.80 -13.92 3.52
N SER A 104 11.67 -13.03 3.07
CA SER A 104 11.48 -11.58 3.20
C SER A 104 10.48 -11.06 2.17
N LEU A 105 9.50 -10.29 2.63
CA LEU A 105 8.52 -9.63 1.77
C LEU A 105 8.97 -8.25 1.34
N GLU A 106 8.70 -7.92 0.08
CA GLU A 106 8.85 -6.55 -0.38
C GLU A 106 7.91 -5.58 0.34
N GLU A 107 8.43 -4.38 0.61
CA GLU A 107 7.64 -3.29 1.13
C GLU A 107 6.51 -2.87 0.19
N ASP A 108 5.46 -2.30 0.79
CA ASP A 108 4.43 -1.59 0.03
C ASP A 108 4.99 -0.28 -0.53
N LYS A 109 4.90 -0.14 -1.84
CA LYS A 109 5.40 1.01 -2.62
C LYS A 109 4.26 1.90 -3.14
N ARG A 110 3.01 1.70 -2.70
CA ARG A 110 1.90 2.63 -3.01
C ARG A 110 2.28 4.07 -2.64
N GLY A 111 2.02 4.99 -3.55
CA GLY A 111 2.38 6.41 -3.39
C GLY A 111 3.89 6.73 -3.50
N LYS A 112 4.78 5.73 -3.54
CA LYS A 112 6.24 5.89 -3.58
C LYS A 112 6.84 5.77 -5.00
N HIS A 113 6.03 5.87 -6.06
CA HIS A 113 6.55 5.79 -7.43
C HIS A 113 7.34 7.06 -7.81
N THR A 114 8.43 6.85 -8.55
CA THR A 114 9.30 7.92 -9.06
C THR A 114 8.82 8.50 -10.39
N ASN A 115 7.88 7.83 -11.07
CA ASN A 115 7.27 8.32 -12.30
C ASN A 115 6.34 9.50 -12.00
N ARG A 116 6.92 10.67 -11.76
CA ARG A 116 6.23 11.94 -11.55
C ARG A 116 6.90 12.95 -12.49
N PRO A 117 6.51 12.98 -13.77
CA PRO A 117 7.17 13.82 -14.78
C PRO A 117 7.13 15.31 -14.42
N HIS A 118 6.12 15.73 -13.65
CA HIS A 118 5.97 17.09 -13.14
C HIS A 118 6.56 17.30 -11.73
N LYS A 119 7.43 16.40 -11.25
CA LYS A 119 8.11 16.59 -9.98
C LYS A 119 9.11 17.74 -10.11
N LEU A 120 8.87 18.82 -9.37
CA LEU A 120 9.80 19.94 -9.29
C LEU A 120 11.12 19.50 -8.64
N SER A 121 12.23 20.06 -9.12
CA SER A 121 13.54 19.80 -8.51
C SER A 121 13.57 20.35 -7.07
N PRO A 122 14.31 19.71 -6.15
CA PRO A 122 14.48 20.23 -4.80
C PRO A 122 14.99 21.67 -4.79
N GLU A 123 15.91 22.00 -5.70
CA GLU A 123 16.45 23.35 -5.87
C GLU A 123 15.39 24.37 -6.28
N LEU A 124 14.48 24.02 -7.20
CA LEU A 124 13.40 24.91 -7.61
C LEU A 124 12.42 25.14 -6.44
N ILE A 125 12.11 24.09 -5.69
CA ILE A 125 11.28 24.18 -4.49
C ILE A 125 11.91 25.12 -3.46
N ASP A 126 13.21 24.99 -3.21
CA ASP A 126 13.91 25.84 -2.25
C ASP A 126 14.06 27.27 -2.74
N ASN A 127 14.26 27.49 -4.05
CA ASN A 127 14.23 28.83 -4.64
C ASN A 127 12.85 29.50 -4.45
N VAL A 128 11.76 28.77 -4.67
CA VAL A 128 10.39 29.28 -4.44
C VAL A 128 10.16 29.59 -2.96
N LYS A 129 10.58 28.71 -2.04
CA LYS A 129 10.49 28.98 -0.59
C LYS A 129 11.28 30.21 -0.19
N ASN A 130 12.52 30.34 -0.67
CA ASN A 130 13.37 31.48 -0.36
C ASN A 130 12.76 32.79 -0.84
N HIS A 131 12.14 32.79 -2.02
CA HIS A 131 11.40 33.94 -2.53
C HIS A 131 10.16 34.26 -1.67
N ILE A 132 9.36 33.26 -1.30
CA ILE A 132 8.20 33.45 -0.40
C ILE A 132 8.64 34.07 0.94
N ASN A 133 9.80 33.66 1.46
CA ASN A 133 10.33 34.17 2.73
C ASN A 133 10.89 35.60 2.66
N GLN A 134 11.03 36.20 1.46
CA GLN A 134 11.44 37.60 1.31
C GLN A 134 10.29 38.57 1.61
N PHE A 135 9.04 38.11 1.56
CA PHE A 135 7.89 38.97 1.81
C PHE A 135 7.65 39.18 3.31
N PRO A 136 7.16 40.36 3.71
CA PRO A 136 6.82 40.61 5.10
C PRO A 136 5.66 39.70 5.54
N VAL A 137 5.81 39.16 6.75
CA VAL A 137 4.77 38.34 7.38
C VAL A 137 4.34 38.97 8.69
N VAL A 138 3.04 38.88 8.97
CA VAL A 138 2.39 39.44 10.15
C VAL A 138 1.65 38.35 10.92
N PRO A 139 1.60 38.42 12.26
CA PRO A 139 0.80 37.49 13.05
C PRO A 139 -0.69 37.79 12.83
N SER A 140 -1.51 36.73 12.72
CA SER A 140 -2.96 36.85 12.63
C SER A 140 -3.52 37.75 13.75
N GLN A 141 -4.16 38.86 13.39
CA GLN A 141 -4.79 39.79 14.34
C GLN A 141 -5.78 39.07 15.28
N TYR A 142 -6.51 38.09 14.75
CA TYR A 142 -7.63 37.41 15.43
C TYR A 142 -7.22 36.25 16.33
N THR A 143 -6.05 35.64 16.11
CA THR A 143 -5.66 34.38 16.79
C THR A 143 -4.31 34.42 17.50
N ARG A 144 -3.82 35.63 17.85
CA ARG A 144 -2.52 35.84 18.51
C ARG A 144 -2.31 35.06 19.81
N LYS A 145 -3.38 34.74 20.55
CA LYS A 145 -3.30 33.97 21.81
C LYS A 145 -3.14 32.46 21.61
N ASN A 146 -3.54 31.90 20.46
CA ASN A 146 -3.63 30.45 20.26
C ASN A 146 -2.63 29.87 19.26
N THR A 147 -2.00 30.69 18.39
CA THR A 147 -1.07 30.18 17.39
C THR A 147 0.10 31.13 17.11
N MET A 148 1.27 30.58 16.79
CA MET A 148 2.44 31.31 16.28
C MET A 148 2.48 31.36 14.74
N LYS A 149 1.33 31.20 14.07
CA LYS A 149 1.27 31.21 12.60
C LYS A 149 1.45 32.63 12.08
N MET A 150 2.37 32.80 11.13
CA MET A 150 2.63 34.04 10.41
C MET A 150 1.93 34.00 9.05
N TYR A 151 1.38 35.13 8.62
CA TYR A 151 0.61 35.28 7.39
C TYR A 151 1.19 36.42 6.54
N PRO A 152 1.06 36.37 5.21
CA PRO A 152 1.29 37.53 4.36
C PRO A 152 0.53 38.77 4.85
N GLU A 153 1.11 39.95 4.66
CA GLU A 153 0.48 41.23 4.96
C GLU A 153 -0.83 41.44 4.18
N GLU A 154 -1.77 42.22 4.74
CA GLU A 154 -3.05 42.51 4.11
C GLU A 154 -2.86 43.18 2.74
N GLY A 155 -3.39 42.55 1.69
CA GLY A 155 -3.23 43.00 0.31
C GLY A 155 -2.10 42.33 -0.47
N LEU A 156 -1.24 41.52 0.18
CA LEU A 156 -0.30 40.63 -0.50
C LEU A 156 -1.00 39.31 -0.86
N THR A 157 -1.46 39.21 -2.10
CA THR A 157 -2.12 38.00 -2.63
C THR A 157 -1.15 37.17 -3.46
N ILE A 158 -1.44 35.88 -3.60
CA ILE A 158 -0.67 34.96 -4.46
C ILE A 158 -0.54 35.52 -5.89
N GLN A 159 -1.58 36.20 -6.39
CA GLN A 159 -1.57 36.84 -7.71
C GLN A 159 -0.52 37.95 -7.83
N LYS A 160 -0.23 38.69 -6.76
CA LYS A 160 0.81 39.72 -6.75
C LYS A 160 2.21 39.13 -6.58
N MET A 161 2.34 38.03 -5.85
CA MET A 161 3.64 37.36 -5.64
C MET A 161 4.13 36.60 -6.88
N TYR A 162 3.21 36.15 -7.74
CA TYR A 162 3.52 35.29 -8.88
C TYR A 162 4.42 35.95 -9.95
N PRO A 163 4.17 37.19 -10.41
CA PRO A 163 5.03 37.88 -11.39
C PRO A 163 6.47 38.06 -10.89
N ASP A 164 6.65 38.42 -9.61
CA ASP A 164 7.97 38.65 -9.02
C ASP A 164 8.76 37.34 -8.91
N CYS A 165 8.08 36.25 -8.57
CA CYS A 165 8.66 34.91 -8.50
C CYS A 165 9.17 34.45 -9.87
N THR A 166 8.35 34.61 -10.92
CA THR A 166 8.74 34.23 -12.29
C THR A 166 9.94 35.02 -12.79
N THR A 167 9.98 36.33 -12.50
CA THR A 167 11.07 37.22 -12.92
C THR A 167 12.37 36.91 -12.17
N SER A 168 12.30 36.71 -10.85
CA SER A 168 13.47 36.40 -10.01
C SER A 168 14.07 35.02 -10.33
N ILE A 169 13.23 34.03 -10.58
CA ILE A 169 13.67 32.68 -10.95
C ILE A 169 14.27 32.68 -12.37
N ALA A 170 13.66 33.38 -13.33
CA ALA A 170 14.19 33.49 -14.70
C ALA A 170 15.55 34.21 -14.78
N LYS A 171 15.77 35.22 -13.93
CA LYS A 171 17.06 35.95 -13.86
C LYS A 171 18.19 35.06 -13.31
N LYS A 172 17.88 34.19 -12.35
CA LYS A 172 18.85 33.29 -11.70
C LYS A 172 19.24 32.10 -12.60
N ILE A 173 18.33 31.63 -13.45
CA ILE A 173 18.63 30.59 -14.48
C ILE A 173 19.52 31.14 -15.60
N ARG A 174 19.45 32.44 -15.92
CA ARG A 174 20.30 33.08 -16.95
C ARG A 174 21.74 33.39 -16.50
N LEU A 175 22.03 33.30 -15.20
CA LEU A 175 23.34 33.58 -14.60
C LEU A 175 24.10 32.31 -14.21
N LEU A 176 23.54 31.13 -14.51
CA LEU A 176 24.18 29.81 -14.43
C LEU A 176 24.34 29.27 -15.85
#